data_AF-A0A2G9TXF8-F1
#
_entry.id   AF-A0A2G9TXF8-F1
#
_cell.length_a   1.000
_cell.length_b   1.000
_cell.length_c   1.000
_cell.angle_alpha   90.00
_cell.angle_beta   90.00
_cell.angle_gamma   90.00
#
_symmetry.space_group_name_H-M   'P 1'
#
loop_
_entity.id
_entity.type
_entity.pdbx_description
1 polymer ?
#
loop_
_entity_poly.entity_id
_entity_poly.type
_entity_poly.pdbx_seq_one_letter_code
_entity_poly.pdbx_strand_id
1 'polypeptide(L)' 'MSLLRLVVPEDVAIGTVIATMRAADGDESQEVFYRLRGESKEFALNATSGEVTVVLGLDREAKDSY' A
#
# COMPACT_ATOMS: atom_id res chain seq x y z
N MET A 1 6.24 16.22 -0.94
CA MET A 1 5.79 14.84 -0.68
C MET A 1 5.29 14.78 0.75
N SER A 2 4.04 14.38 0.97
CA SER A 2 3.56 14.03 2.31
C SER A 2 3.91 12.57 2.59
N LEU A 3 4.40 12.25 3.78
CA LEU A 3 4.63 10.88 4.22
C LEU A 3 3.36 10.34 4.88
N LEU A 4 2.91 9.16 4.47
CA LEU A 4 1.85 8.43 5.15
C LEU A 4 2.47 7.36 6.07
N ARG A 5 2.04 7.33 7.34
CA ARG A 5 2.39 6.26 8.28
C ARG A 5 1.11 5.60 8.77
N LEU A 6 1.06 4.27 8.67
CA LEU A 6 -0.07 3.46 9.12
C LEU A 6 0.40 2.45 10.16
N VAL A 7 -0.46 2.19 11.14
CA VAL A 7 -0.29 1.07 12.07
C VAL A 7 -1.29 0.01 11.66
N VAL A 8 -0.79 -1.15 11.24
CA VAL A 8 -1.61 -2.27 10.77
C VAL A 8 -1.35 -3.45 11.72
N PRO A 9 -2.38 -3.98 12.41
CA PRO A 9 -2.25 -5.18 13.25
C PRO A 9 -1.68 -6.36 12.46
N GLU A 10 -0.93 -7.23 13.12
CA GLU A 10 -0.32 -8.38 12.43
C GLU A 10 -1.32 -9.48 12.08
N ASP A 11 -2.37 -9.59 12.89
CA ASP A 11 -3.51 -10.50 12.73
C ASP A 11 -4.56 -9.97 11.75
N VAL A 12 -4.25 -8.88 11.03
CA VAL A 12 -5.12 -8.36 9.97
C VAL A 12 -5.39 -9.45 8.94
N ALA A 13 -6.65 -9.60 8.55
CA ALA A 13 -7.03 -10.62 7.59
C ALA A 13 -6.35 -10.39 6.23
N ILE A 14 -5.84 -11.46 5.63
CA ILE A 14 -5.38 -11.44 4.23
C ILE A 14 -6.56 -11.03 3.32
N GLY A 15 -6.30 -10.11 2.40
CA GLY A 15 -7.29 -9.47 1.54
C GLY A 15 -7.76 -8.11 2.05
N THR A 16 -7.36 -7.68 3.25
CA THR A 16 -7.73 -6.36 3.79
C THR A 16 -7.05 -5.23 3.00
N VAL A 17 -7.84 -4.27 2.53
CA VAL A 17 -7.34 -2.99 2.00
C VAL A 17 -7.00 -2.09 3.18
N ILE A 18 -5.72 -1.71 3.31
CA ILE A 18 -5.22 -0.93 4.44
C ILE A 18 -5.02 0.55 4.11
N ALA A 19 -4.95 0.88 2.82
CA ALA A 19 -4.79 2.25 2.34
C ALA A 19 -5.27 2.38 0.88
N THR A 20 -5.60 3.60 0.47
CA THR A 20 -5.77 3.96 -0.94
C THR A 20 -4.90 5.17 -1.26
N MET A 21 -3.98 4.99 -2.20
CA MET A 21 -3.08 6.04 -2.66
C MET A 21 -3.78 6.97 -3.64
N ARG A 22 -3.54 8.26 -3.45
CA ARG A 22 -4.06 9.32 -4.32
C ARG A 22 -2.93 10.25 -4.68
N ALA A 23 -2.64 10.36 -5.96
CA ALA A 23 -1.86 11.45 -6.52
C ALA A 23 -2.75 12.29 -7.44
N ALA A 24 -2.54 13.60 -7.42
CA ALA A 24 -3.13 14.53 -8.35
C ALA A 24 -1.97 15.13 -9.16
N ASP A 25 -1.93 14.85 -10.46
CA ASP A 25 -1.18 15.69 -11.37
C ASP A 25 -2.05 16.92 -11.68
N GLY A 26 -1.46 18.10 -11.81
CA GLY A 26 -2.20 19.36 -12.01
C GLY A 26 -2.91 19.44 -13.36
N ASP A 27 -2.76 18.41 -14.20
CA ASP A 27 -3.38 18.24 -15.50
C ASP A 27 -4.46 17.14 -15.41
N GLU A 28 -5.73 17.54 -15.57
CA GLU A 28 -6.90 16.65 -15.45
C GLU A 28 -6.92 15.52 -16.49
N SER A 29 -6.07 15.59 -17.52
CA SER A 29 -6.03 14.63 -18.62
C SER A 29 -5.02 13.47 -18.44
N GLN A 30 -4.24 13.46 -17.36
CA GLN A 30 -3.22 12.43 -17.14
C GLN A 30 -3.71 11.25 -16.29
N GLU A 31 -3.47 10.03 -16.78
CA GLU A 31 -3.68 8.81 -16.02
C GLU A 31 -2.56 8.63 -14.99
N VAL A 32 -2.93 8.44 -13.73
CA VAL A 32 -2.00 8.18 -12.63
C VAL A 32 -1.85 6.68 -12.44
N PHE A 33 -0.59 6.21 -12.44
CA PHE A 33 -0.26 4.83 -12.13
C PHE A 33 0.59 4.71 -10.86
N TYR A 34 0.32 3.66 -10.08
CA TYR A 34 0.97 3.42 -8.80
C TYR A 34 1.88 2.19 -8.86
N ARG A 35 3.00 2.25 -8.14
CA ARG A 35 3.91 1.12 -7.94
C ARG A 35 4.56 1.19 -6.57
N LEU A 36 4.73 0.04 -5.92
CA LEU A 36 5.52 -0.07 -4.70
C LEU A 36 7.01 0.15 -5.02
N ARG A 37 7.67 0.96 -4.21
CA ARG A 37 9.11 1.14 -4.29
C ARG A 37 9.76 0.10 -3.38
N GLY A 38 10.51 -0.83 -3.98
CA GLY A 38 11.08 -1.97 -3.27
C GLY A 38 10.21 -3.22 -3.41
N GLU A 39 10.73 -4.34 -2.92
CA GLU A 39 10.02 -5.61 -2.91
C GLU A 39 9.38 -5.84 -1.54
N SER A 40 8.06 -6.08 -1.52
CA SER A 40 7.36 -6.66 -0.39
C SER A 40 6.48 -7.77 -0.92
N LYS A 41 6.47 -8.91 -0.21
CA LYS A 41 5.62 -10.05 -0.56
C LYS A 41 4.27 -9.95 0.13
N GLU A 42 4.21 -9.18 1.21
CA GLU A 42 3.10 -9.05 2.14
C GLU A 42 2.05 -8.04 1.65
N PHE A 43 2.46 -7.10 0.79
CA PHE A 43 1.59 -6.06 0.25
C PHE A 43 1.52 -6.11 -1.27
N ALA A 44 0.30 -5.98 -1.80
CA ALA A 44 0.04 -5.70 -3.19
C ALA A 44 -0.49 -4.27 -3.34
N LEU A 45 -0.18 -3.63 -4.46
CA LEU A 45 -0.70 -2.32 -4.84
C LEU A 45 -1.39 -2.42 -6.19
N ASN A 46 -2.66 -2.03 -6.23
CA ASN A 46 -3.37 -1.89 -7.50
C ASN A 46 -2.84 -0.65 -8.24
N ALA A 47 -2.32 -0.86 -9.44
CA ALA A 47 -1.65 0.19 -10.21
C ALA A 47 -2.58 1.31 -10.66
N THR A 48 -3.90 1.11 -10.72
CA THR A 48 -4.86 2.13 -11.17
C THR A 48 -5.73 2.66 -10.03
N SER A 49 -6.22 1.80 -9.13
CA SER A 49 -7.05 2.25 -8.00
C SER A 49 -6.21 2.82 -6.84
N GLY A 50 -4.93 2.48 -6.77
CA GLY A 50 -4.04 2.88 -5.67
C GLY A 50 -4.29 2.11 -4.36
N GLU A 51 -5.16 1.09 -4.37
CA GLU A 51 -5.43 0.27 -3.17
C GLU A 51 -4.21 -0.57 -2.78
N VAL A 52 -3.84 -0.47 -1.50
CA VAL A 52 -2.80 -1.30 -0.88
C VAL A 52 -3.49 -2.39 -0.07
N THR A 53 -3.20 -3.64 -0.41
CA THR A 53 -3.86 -4.82 0.14
C THR A 53 -2.85 -5.75 0.81
N VAL A 54 -3.20 -6.31 1.97
CA VAL A 54 -2.44 -7.38 2.61
C VAL A 54 -2.66 -8.68 1.84
N VAL A 55 -1.60 -9.29 1.32
CA VAL A 55 -1.68 -10.51 0.50
C VAL A 55 -0.95 -11.71 1.11
N LEU A 56 -0.13 -11.49 2.14
CA LEU A 56 0.41 -12.53 3.02
C LEU A 56 0.33 -12.07 4.47
N GLY A 57 0.37 -13.02 5.41
CA GLY A 57 0.36 -12.72 6.84
C GLY A 57 1.53 -11.84 7.26
N LEU A 58 1.29 -10.97 8.24
CA LEU A 58 2.31 -10.10 8.82
C LEU A 58 2.85 -10.75 10.10
N ASP A 59 4.10 -10.43 10.42
CA ASP A 59 4.78 -10.85 11.65
C ASP A 59 5.56 -9.63 12.14
N ARG A 60 5.09 -9.00 13.21
CA ARG A 60 5.66 -7.71 13.67
C ARG A 60 6.92 -7.92 14.48
N GLU A 61 7.16 -9.10 15.04
CA GLU A 61 8.41 -9.49 15.67
C GLU A 61 9.51 -9.75 14.64
N ALA A 62 9.19 -10.36 13.49
CA ALA A 62 10.14 -10.58 12.41
C ALA A 62 10.40 -9.31 11.58
N LYS A 63 9.37 -8.49 11.36
CA LYS A 63 9.46 -7.24 10.60
C LYS A 63 8.45 -6.19 11.07
N ASP A 64 8.96 -5.19 11.79
CA ASP A 64 8.13 -4.14 12.38
C ASP A 64 7.74 -3.01 11.40
N SER A 65 8.47 -2.86 10.29
CA SER A 65 8.35 -1.74 9.34
C SER A 65 8.64 -2.15 7.89
N TYR A 66 7.99 -1.45 6.95
CA TYR A 66 8.00 -1.73 5.50
C TYR A 66 8.26 -0.47 4.70
#